data_AF-A0A3N5Q914-F1
#
_entry.id   AF-A0A3N5Q914-F1
#
_cell.length_a   1.000
_cell.length_b   1.000
_cell.length_c   1.000
_cell.angle_alpha   90.00
_cell.angle_beta   90.00
_cell.angle_gamma   90.00
#
_symmetry.space_group_name_H-M   'P 1'
#
loop_
_entity.id
_entity.type
_entity.pdbx_description
1 polymer ?
#
loop_
_entity_poly.entity_id
_entity_poly.type
_entity_poly.pdbx_seq_one_letter_code
_entity_poly.pdbx_strand_id
1 'polypeptide(L)'
;MHLNRTIIMTFIAVTAALGALWFTNGTVTPKEATWDDVLAEAKIGGYRIITTPELGVDYTKNPKEILLVDTRQEWEYRTGHIKDAINFPMEPTGWSRWRKADA
;
A
#
# COMPACT_ATOMS: atom_id res chain seq x y z
N MET A 1 -50.03 18.56 5.61
CA MET A 1 -48.85 19.04 6.38
C MET A 1 -47.80 17.95 6.67
N HIS A 2 -48.16 16.66 6.73
CA HIS A 2 -47.21 15.55 6.95
C HIS A 2 -46.30 15.25 5.74
N LEU A 3 -46.84 15.24 4.52
CA LEU A 3 -46.09 14.88 3.31
C LEU A 3 -44.88 15.82 3.05
N ASN A 4 -45.09 17.13 3.21
CA ASN A 4 -44.02 18.12 3.03
C ASN A 4 -42.93 17.99 4.10
N ARG A 5 -43.28 17.61 5.34
CA ARG A 5 -42.31 17.36 6.41
C ARG A 5 -41.48 16.11 6.13
N THR A 6 -42.11 15.04 5.66
CA THR A 6 -41.39 13.80 5.31
C THR A 6 -40.42 14.03 4.15
N ILE A 7 -40.83 14.76 3.11
CA ILE A 7 -39.96 15.09 1.98
C ILE A 7 -38.74 15.92 2.42
N ILE A 8 -38.95 16.92 3.27
CA ILE A 8 -37.87 17.75 3.81
C ILE A 8 -36.87 16.90 4.62
N MET A 9 -37.37 16.02 5.50
CA MET A 9 -36.49 15.16 6.31
C MET A 9 -35.69 14.17 5.45
N THR A 10 -36.30 13.59 4.41
CA THR A 10 -35.59 12.71 3.47
C THR A 10 -34.49 13.46 2.72
N PHE A 11 -34.76 14.68 2.26
CA PHE A 11 -33.75 15.50 1.58
C PHE A 11 -32.57 15.85 2.50
N ILE A 12 -32.85 16.16 3.78
CA ILE A 12 -31.80 16.42 4.78
C ILE A 12 -30.97 15.15 5.01
N ALA A 13 -31.60 13.99 5.13
CA ALA A 13 -30.89 12.72 5.34
C ALA A 13 -29.98 12.37 4.14
N VAL A 14 -30.47 12.54 2.91
CA VAL A 14 -29.70 12.27 1.70
C VAL A 14 -28.53 13.24 1.56
N THR A 15 -28.75 14.54 1.79
CA THR A 15 -27.67 15.53 1.71
C THR A 15 -26.63 15.35 2.81
N ALA A 16 -27.04 14.97 4.03
CA ALA A 16 -26.12 14.61 5.10
C ALA A 16 -25.27 13.38 4.75
N ALA A 17 -25.89 12.33 4.17
CA ALA A 17 -25.17 11.13 3.76
C ALA A 17 -24.17 11.41 2.62
N LEU A 18 -24.57 12.19 1.61
CA LEU A 18 -23.69 12.59 0.52
C LEU A 18 -22.54 13.49 1.01
N GLY A 19 -22.82 14.40 1.94
CA GLY A 19 -21.80 15.24 2.57
C GLY A 19 -20.81 14.43 3.41
N ALA A 20 -21.30 13.45 4.17
CA ALA A 20 -20.45 12.53 4.92
C ALA A 20 -19.56 11.71 3.98
N LEU A 21 -20.13 11.15 2.91
CA LEU A 21 -19.39 10.37 1.91
C LEU A 21 -18.28 11.22 1.25
N TRP A 22 -18.58 12.47 0.90
CA TRP A 22 -17.61 13.40 0.34
C TRP A 22 -16.48 13.72 1.33
N PHE A 23 -16.82 13.95 2.60
CA PHE A 23 -15.84 14.26 3.65
C PHE A 23 -14.93 13.07 3.96
N THR A 24 -15.46 11.84 3.97
CA THR A 24 -14.68 10.63 4.26
C THR A 24 -13.86 10.14 3.06
N ASN A 25 -14.28 10.46 1.83
CA ASN A 25 -13.58 10.07 0.61
C ASN A 25 -12.60 11.13 0.10
N GLY A 26 -12.26 12.13 0.92
CA GLY A 26 -11.19 13.08 0.59
C GLY A 26 -9.90 12.32 0.26
N THR A 27 -9.28 12.65 -0.86
CA THR A 27 -8.02 12.04 -1.29
C THR A 27 -6.96 12.32 -0.25
N VAL A 28 -6.45 11.28 0.41
CA VAL A 28 -5.27 11.40 1.26
C VAL A 28 -4.12 11.75 0.33
N THR A 29 -3.71 13.01 0.27
CA THR A 29 -2.52 13.41 -0.47
C THR A 29 -1.35 12.65 0.15
N PRO A 30 -0.66 11.78 -0.62
CA PRO A 30 0.51 11.10 -0.09
C PRO A 30 1.51 12.17 0.35
N LYS A 31 1.93 12.15 1.61
CA LYS A 31 3.02 13.01 2.07
C LYS A 31 4.25 12.66 1.23
N GLU A 32 4.88 13.66 0.62
CA GLU A 32 6.18 13.44 -0.03
C GLU A 32 7.19 13.01 1.04
N ALA A 33 7.68 11.77 0.91
CA ALA A 33 8.67 11.22 1.84
C ALA A 33 10.05 11.74 1.46
N THR A 34 10.78 12.25 2.45
CA THR A 34 12.19 12.62 2.30
C THR A 34 13.10 11.42 2.49
N TRP A 35 14.38 11.55 2.11
CA TRP A 35 15.35 10.48 2.35
C TRP A 35 15.57 10.22 3.85
N ASP A 36 15.50 11.26 4.68
CA ASP A 36 15.60 11.13 6.14
C ASP A 36 14.42 10.34 6.72
N ASP A 37 13.21 10.51 6.18
CA ASP A 37 12.04 9.71 6.57
C ASP A 37 12.28 8.21 6.27
N VAL A 38 12.86 7.89 5.11
CA VAL A 38 13.17 6.50 4.72
C VAL A 38 14.20 5.86 5.66
N LEU A 39 15.25 6.61 6.02
CA LEU A 39 16.27 6.14 6.96
C LEU A 39 15.71 5.97 8.39
N ALA A 40 14.82 6.86 8.81
CA ALA A 40 14.15 6.75 10.10
C ALA A 40 13.25 5.51 10.17
N GLU A 41 12.44 5.27 9.14
CA GLU A 41 11.58 4.08 9.03
C GLU A 41 12.42 2.79 9.05
N ALA A 42 13.50 2.75 8.28
CA ALA A 42 14.40 1.60 8.24
C ALA A 42 15.03 1.30 9.62
N LYS A 43 15.43 2.36 10.34
CA LYS A 43 15.96 2.25 11.69
C LYS A 43 14.90 1.72 12.66
N ILE A 44 13.65 2.16 12.54
CA ILE A 44 12.52 1.68 13.36
C ILE A 44 12.25 0.20 13.05
N GLY A 45 12.24 -0.18 11.77
CA GLY A 45 12.02 -1.55 11.31
C GLY A 45 13.21 -2.49 11.49
N GLY A 46 14.37 -1.99 11.90
CA GLY A 46 15.58 -2.79 12.15
C GLY A 46 16.21 -3.36 10.89
N TYR A 47 16.01 -2.72 9.73
CA TYR A 47 16.62 -3.12 8.46
C TYR A 47 17.49 -2.02 7.86
N ARG A 48 18.37 -2.40 6.94
CA ARG A 48 19.26 -1.48 6.23
C ARG A 48 18.68 -1.14 4.86
N ILE A 49 18.75 0.13 4.48
CA ILE A 49 18.48 0.57 3.11
C ILE A 49 19.70 0.29 2.24
N ILE A 50 19.48 -0.26 1.06
CA ILE A 50 20.51 -0.46 0.04
C ILE A 50 20.08 0.23 -1.24
N THR A 51 21.01 0.95 -1.87
CA THR A 51 20.75 1.60 -3.16
C THR A 51 20.98 0.64 -4.32
N THR A 52 20.41 0.92 -5.49
CA THR A 52 20.60 0.08 -6.69
C THR A 52 22.07 -0.11 -7.07
N PRO A 53 22.94 0.91 -7.05
CA PRO A 53 24.36 0.73 -7.34
C PRO A 53 25.09 -0.16 -6.33
N GLU A 54 24.82 0.03 -5.03
CA GLU A 54 25.40 -0.79 -3.97
C GLU A 54 24.96 -2.25 -4.09
N LEU A 55 23.66 -2.48 -4.34
CA LEU A 55 23.13 -3.82 -4.59
C LEU A 55 23.82 -4.47 -5.79
N GLY A 56 24.05 -3.73 -6.88
CA GLY A 56 24.75 -4.26 -8.06
C GLY A 56 26.19 -4.70 -7.75
N VAL A 57 26.91 -3.94 -6.92
CA VAL A 57 28.27 -4.28 -6.48
C VAL A 57 28.26 -5.55 -5.63
N ASP A 58 27.38 -5.59 -4.63
CA ASP A 58 27.29 -6.72 -3.69
C ASP A 58 26.83 -8.00 -4.40
N TYR A 59 25.85 -7.87 -5.29
CA TYR A 59 25.30 -8.96 -6.10
C TYR A 59 26.34 -9.56 -7.06
N THR A 60 27.24 -8.74 -7.61
CA THR A 60 28.29 -9.22 -8.51
C THR A 60 29.44 -9.88 -7.76
N LYS A 61 29.79 -9.37 -6.56
CA LYS A 61 30.90 -9.89 -5.77
C LYS A 61 30.55 -11.19 -5.06
N ASN A 62 29.42 -11.22 -4.34
CA ASN A 62 29.06 -12.31 -3.43
C ASN A 62 27.61 -12.79 -3.67
N PRO A 63 27.26 -13.30 -4.86
CA PRO A 63 25.88 -13.65 -5.19
C PRO A 63 25.26 -14.73 -4.29
N LYS A 64 26.07 -15.57 -3.65
CA LYS A 64 25.60 -16.66 -2.76
C LYS A 64 25.33 -16.20 -1.32
N GLU A 65 25.78 -15.01 -0.95
CA GLU A 65 25.59 -14.46 0.40
C GLU A 65 24.29 -13.67 0.53
N ILE A 66 23.60 -13.41 -0.59
CA ILE A 66 22.41 -12.57 -0.67
C ILE A 66 21.25 -13.42 -1.20
N LEU A 67 20.16 -13.46 -0.44
CA LEU A 67 18.88 -13.97 -0.94
C LEU A 67 18.03 -12.76 -1.36
N LEU A 68 17.80 -12.63 -2.66
CA LEU A 68 16.94 -11.59 -3.19
C LEU A 68 15.49 -12.07 -3.21
N VAL A 69 14.59 -11.30 -2.59
CA VAL A 69 13.16 -11.61 -2.52
C VAL A 69 12.38 -10.53 -3.22
N ASP A 70 11.64 -10.89 -4.26
CA ASP A 70 10.72 -10.01 -4.97
C ASP A 70 9.33 -10.14 -4.36
N THR A 71 8.87 -9.08 -3.71
CA THR A 71 7.60 -9.07 -2.97
C THR A 71 6.40 -8.58 -3.78
N ARG A 72 6.60 -8.35 -5.08
CA ARG A 72 5.57 -7.90 -6.02
C ARG A 72 4.64 -9.04 -6.43
N GLN A 73 3.62 -8.71 -7.22
CA GLN A 73 2.67 -9.69 -7.73
C GLN A 73 3.37 -10.69 -8.68
N GLU A 74 2.84 -11.92 -8.73
CA GLU A 74 3.40 -13.00 -9.56
C GLU A 74 3.51 -12.61 -11.05
N TRP A 75 2.53 -11.87 -11.57
CA TRP A 75 2.54 -11.46 -12.98
C TRP A 75 3.62 -10.42 -13.28
N GLU A 76 3.94 -9.53 -12.34
CA GLU A 76 5.05 -8.57 -12.47
C GLU A 76 6.38 -9.29 -12.48
N TYR A 77 6.55 -10.21 -11.53
CA TYR A 77 7.75 -11.05 -11.43
C TYR A 77 7.98 -11.84 -12.72
N ARG A 78 6.94 -12.48 -13.26
CA ARG A 78 7.02 -13.26 -14.50
C ARG A 78 7.37 -12.41 -15.73
N THR A 79 6.97 -11.14 -15.76
CA THR A 79 7.22 -10.23 -16.88
C THR A 79 8.66 -9.74 -16.90
N GLY A 80 9.28 -9.61 -15.72
CA GLY A 80 10.69 -9.29 -15.58
C GLY A 80 11.08 -9.13 -14.10
N HIS A 81 12.14 -9.83 -13.70
CA HIS A 81 12.69 -9.78 -12.35
C HIS A 81 14.22 -9.82 -12.41
N ILE A 82 14.83 -9.44 -11.28
CA ILE A 82 16.28 -9.57 -11.11
C ILE A 82 16.61 -11.08 -11.09
N LYS A 83 17.65 -11.47 -11.83
CA LYS A 83 18.09 -12.87 -11.90
C LYS A 83 18.25 -13.46 -10.49
N ASP A 84 17.93 -14.74 -10.32
CA ASP A 84 18.07 -15.49 -9.07
C ASP A 84 17.28 -14.96 -7.85
N ALA A 85 16.42 -13.95 -8.04
CA ALA A 85 15.42 -13.56 -7.04
C ALA A 85 14.39 -14.69 -6.83
N ILE A 86 13.79 -14.76 -5.65
CA ILE A 86 12.62 -15.59 -5.36
C ILE A 86 11.38 -14.72 -5.23
N ASN A 87 10.24 -15.14 -5.77
CA ASN A 87 8.99 -14.39 -5.63
C ASN A 87 8.26 -14.76 -4.33
N PHE A 88 7.93 -13.76 -3.52
CA PHE A 88 7.10 -13.89 -2.32
C PHE A 88 6.08 -12.74 -2.25
N PRO A 89 4.96 -12.82 -2.98
CA PRO A 89 4.00 -11.73 -3.08
C PRO A 89 3.43 -11.32 -1.72
N MET A 90 3.52 -10.03 -1.38
CA MET A 90 2.98 -9.48 -0.12
C MET A 90 1.51 -9.04 -0.21
N GLU A 91 0.87 -9.26 -1.36
CA GLU A 91 -0.55 -8.92 -1.48
C GLU A 91 -1.41 -9.70 -0.48
N PRO A 92 -2.45 -9.05 0.08
CA PRO A 92 -3.37 -9.75 0.94
C PRO A 92 -4.00 -10.89 0.15
N THR A 93 -3.75 -12.11 0.62
CA THR A 93 -4.47 -13.30 0.17
C THR A 93 -5.97 -13.04 0.20
N GLY A 94 -6.77 -13.79 -0.58
CA GLY A 94 -8.23 -13.65 -0.56
C GLY A 94 -8.81 -13.68 0.87
N TRP A 95 -8.18 -14.46 1.76
CA TRP A 95 -8.46 -14.51 3.20
C TRP A 95 -8.16 -13.22 3.96
N SER A 96 -7.01 -12.58 3.70
CA SER A 96 -6.66 -11.28 4.29
C SER A 96 -7.57 -10.15 3.80
N ARG A 97 -8.10 -10.25 2.58
CA ARG A 97 -9.11 -9.31 2.05
C ARG A 97 -10.47 -9.52 2.70
N TRP A 98 -10.89 -10.77 2.87
CA TRP A 98 -12.14 -11.11 3.55
C TRP A 98 -12.19 -10.57 4.99
N ARG A 99 -11.15 -10.81 5.80
CA ARG A 99 -11.08 -10.30 7.19
C ARG A 99 -11.10 -8.76 7.32
N LYS A 100 -10.63 -8.03 6.30
CA LYS A 100 -10.69 -6.56 6.29
C LYS A 100 -12.08 -6.03 5.92
N ALA A 101 -12.93 -6.83 5.28
CA ALA A 101 -14.30 -6.43 4.97
C ALA A 101 -15.23 -6.50 6.19
N ASP A 102 -14.84 -7.28 7.21
CA ASP A 102 -15.60 -7.47 8.45
C ASP A 102 -15.17 -6.50 9.59
N ALA A 103 -14.17 -5.64 9.35
CA ALA A 103 -13.58 -4.73 10.33
C ALA A 103 -13.91 -3.26 10.03
#